data_AF-A0A2D6NC63-F1
#
_entry.id   AF-A0A2D6NC63-F1
#
_cell.length_a   1.000
_cell.length_b   1.000
_cell.length_c   1.000
_cell.angle_alpha   90.00
_cell.angle_beta   90.00
_cell.angle_gamma   90.00
#
_symmetry.space_group_name_H-M   'P 1'
#
loop_
_entity.id
_entity.type
_entity.pdbx_description
1 polymer ?
#
loop_
_entity_poly.entity_id
_entity_poly.type
_entity_poly.pdbx_seq_one_letter_code
_entity_poly.pdbx_strand_id
1 'polypeptide(L)'
;MTKRKKGRNVKNESWQKESWNYLKESKNYVYAVALVFVASSVLGFVFSSELGFFDELLKELIDKTEGLNAGEMIWFIFTNNVTSSFLALILGVFLGIFSIFNSLFNGLLLGYVYFKASEVAGYGIFWKLVPHGIFELPAIFISLGLGVKFGMFLFAKDKKRTFIERLKKSMKVFVTIVLPLLVIAAVIEGLLIVYAG
;
A
#
# COMPACT_ATOMS: atom_id res chain seq x y z
N MET A 1 3.83 -54.72 -19.83
CA MET A 1 2.90 -53.59 -19.57
C MET A 1 2.75 -53.39 -18.07
N THR A 2 3.25 -52.27 -17.51
CA THR A 2 2.67 -51.52 -16.37
C THR A 2 3.61 -50.38 -15.97
N LYS A 3 3.38 -49.18 -16.53
CA LYS A 3 4.03 -47.95 -16.10
C LYS A 3 3.42 -47.52 -14.77
N ARG A 4 4.21 -47.55 -13.69
CA ARG A 4 3.90 -46.90 -12.40
C ARG A 4 3.64 -45.40 -12.66
N LYS A 5 2.39 -44.96 -12.57
CA LYS A 5 2.03 -43.54 -12.49
C LYS A 5 2.57 -43.01 -11.17
N LYS A 6 3.67 -42.25 -11.24
CA LYS A 6 4.22 -41.47 -10.13
C LYS A 6 3.14 -40.46 -9.71
N GLY A 7 2.47 -40.73 -8.60
CA GLY A 7 1.49 -39.82 -8.02
C GLY A 7 2.12 -38.45 -7.82
N ARG A 8 1.55 -37.43 -8.47
CA ARG A 8 1.91 -36.04 -8.23
C ARG A 8 1.51 -35.72 -6.79
N ASN A 9 2.51 -35.73 -5.91
CA ASN A 9 2.37 -35.32 -4.53
C ASN A 9 2.22 -33.79 -4.53
N VAL A 10 1.00 -33.31 -4.78
CA VAL A 10 0.64 -31.89 -4.65
C VAL A 10 0.66 -31.61 -3.15
N LYS A 11 1.83 -31.21 -2.63
CA LYS A 11 1.95 -30.70 -1.27
C LYS A 11 0.90 -29.60 -1.11
N ASN A 12 -0.07 -29.86 -0.25
CA ASN A 12 -1.15 -28.95 0.10
C ASN A 12 -0.53 -27.84 0.98
N GLU A 13 0.29 -26.97 0.39
CA GLU A 13 0.82 -25.82 1.11
C GLU A 13 -0.34 -24.84 1.37
N SER A 14 -0.55 -24.49 2.64
CA SER A 14 -1.56 -23.48 3.02
C SER A 14 -1.33 -22.19 2.23
N TRP A 15 -2.40 -21.51 1.79
CA TRP A 15 -2.29 -20.24 1.05
C TRP A 15 -1.39 -19.21 1.74
N GLN A 16 -1.40 -19.19 3.08
CA GLN A 16 -0.53 -18.34 3.90
C GLN A 16 0.96 -18.54 3.59
N LYS A 17 1.42 -19.79 3.50
CA LYS A 17 2.82 -20.12 3.21
C LYS A 17 3.22 -19.71 1.79
N GLU A 18 2.34 -19.92 0.83
CA GLU A 18 2.56 -19.51 -0.57
C GLU A 18 2.66 -17.99 -0.68
N SER A 19 1.74 -17.27 -0.02
CA SER A 19 1.76 -15.81 0.06
C SER A 19 3.06 -15.30 0.68
N TRP A 20 3.51 -15.88 1.79
CA TRP A 20 4.74 -15.48 2.45
C TRP A 20 5.98 -15.70 1.58
N ASN A 21 6.05 -16.84 0.89
CA ASN A 21 7.15 -17.12 -0.03
C ASN A 21 7.14 -16.13 -1.20
N TYR A 22 5.98 -15.86 -1.78
CA TYR A 22 5.87 -14.91 -2.89
C TYR A 22 6.21 -13.48 -2.46
N LEU A 23 5.83 -13.07 -1.25
CA LEU A 23 6.23 -11.79 -0.67
C LEU A 23 7.75 -11.70 -0.51
N LYS A 24 8.41 -12.73 0.04
CA LYS A 24 9.87 -12.79 0.16
C LYS A 24 10.58 -12.68 -1.20
N GLU A 25 10.07 -13.37 -2.22
CA GLU A 25 10.55 -13.24 -3.60
C GLU A 25 10.31 -11.84 -4.20
N SER A 26 9.44 -11.03 -3.60
CA SER A 26 9.04 -9.71 -4.10
C SER A 26 9.67 -8.55 -3.31
N LYS A 27 10.44 -8.86 -2.26
CA LYS A 27 10.96 -7.88 -1.30
C LYS A 27 11.69 -6.69 -1.94
N ASN A 28 12.45 -6.92 -3.02
CA ASN A 28 13.20 -5.85 -3.67
C ASN A 28 12.28 -4.81 -4.31
N TYR A 29 11.13 -5.24 -4.85
CA TYR A 29 10.12 -4.32 -5.40
C TYR A 29 9.44 -3.54 -4.29
N VAL A 30 9.15 -4.19 -3.16
CA VAL A 30 8.58 -3.55 -1.96
C VAL A 30 9.54 -2.49 -1.40
N TYR A 31 10.83 -2.81 -1.27
CA TYR A 31 11.84 -1.84 -0.82
C TYR A 31 12.04 -0.70 -1.82
N ALA A 32 11.98 -0.98 -3.12
CA ALA A 32 12.09 0.07 -4.14
C ALA A 32 10.95 1.09 -4.03
N VAL A 33 9.70 0.65 -3.92
CA VAL A 33 8.56 1.57 -3.76
C VAL A 33 8.58 2.27 -2.41
N ALA A 34 8.97 1.59 -1.33
CA ALA A 34 9.13 2.22 -0.02
C ALA A 34 10.19 3.34 -0.06
N LEU A 35 11.31 3.13 -0.77
CA LEU A 35 12.33 4.15 -0.96
C LEU A 35 11.79 5.34 -1.77
N VAL A 36 11.03 5.09 -2.84
CA VAL A 36 10.36 6.14 -3.62
C VAL A 36 9.42 6.95 -2.73
N PHE A 37 8.60 6.28 -1.92
CA PHE A 37 7.67 6.92 -1.00
C PHE A 37 8.37 7.79 0.04
N VAL A 38 9.45 7.29 0.66
CA VAL A 38 10.21 8.06 1.66
C VAL A 38 10.88 9.27 1.00
N ALA A 39 11.53 9.07 -0.16
CA ALA A 39 12.15 10.16 -0.90
C ALA A 39 11.12 11.22 -1.29
N SER A 40 9.96 10.81 -1.81
CA SER A 40 8.90 11.76 -2.16
C SER A 40 8.27 12.41 -0.93
N SER A 41 8.18 11.74 0.22
CA SER A 41 7.75 12.37 1.47
C SER A 41 8.68 13.47 1.92
N VAL A 42 10.00 13.26 1.83
CA VAL A 42 10.99 14.30 2.11
C VAL A 42 10.84 15.47 1.13
N LEU A 43 10.66 15.19 -0.16
CA LEU A 43 10.45 16.24 -1.16
C LEU A 43 9.14 17.02 -0.92
N GLY A 44 8.05 16.32 -0.57
CA GLY A 44 6.76 16.92 -0.24
C GLY A 44 6.84 17.88 0.95
N PHE A 45 7.66 17.52 1.95
CA PHE A 45 7.90 18.36 3.11
C PHE A 45 8.78 19.57 2.78
N VAL A 46 9.90 19.36 2.08
CA VAL A 46 10.90 20.41 1.78
C VAL A 46 10.38 21.43 0.76
N PHE A 47 9.64 20.97 -0.26
CA PHE A 47 9.12 21.81 -1.33
C PHE A 47 7.63 22.14 -1.14
N SER A 48 7.13 22.11 0.11
CA SER A 48 5.72 22.33 0.43
C SER A 48 5.16 23.65 -0.13
N SER A 49 5.98 24.70 -0.23
CA SER A 49 5.60 26.00 -0.81
C SER A 49 5.21 25.92 -2.28
N GLU A 50 5.82 24.99 -3.03
CA GLU A 50 5.56 24.79 -4.46
C GLU A 50 4.39 23.84 -4.72
N LEU A 51 3.90 23.16 -3.68
CA LEU A 51 2.90 22.11 -3.75
C LEU A 51 1.51 22.57 -3.28
N GLY A 52 1.21 23.87 -3.41
CA GLY A 52 -0.08 24.46 -3.02
C GLY A 52 -1.30 23.85 -3.72
N PHE A 53 -1.12 23.11 -4.82
CA PHE A 53 -2.22 22.33 -5.42
C PHE A 53 -2.77 21.24 -4.47
N PHE A 54 -2.00 20.82 -3.46
CA PHE A 54 -2.49 19.90 -2.43
C PHE A 54 -3.42 20.56 -1.41
N ASP A 55 -3.50 21.90 -1.35
CA ASP A 55 -4.42 22.59 -0.42
C ASP A 55 -5.88 22.18 -0.68
N GLU A 56 -6.28 22.10 -1.96
CA GLU A 56 -7.64 21.70 -2.34
C GLU A 56 -7.93 20.23 -1.99
N LEU A 57 -6.96 19.34 -2.23
CA LEU A 57 -7.07 17.93 -1.87
C LEU A 57 -7.12 17.73 -0.36
N LEU A 58 -6.29 18.45 0.39
CA LEU A 58 -6.27 18.40 1.85
C LEU A 58 -7.60 18.91 2.42
N LYS A 59 -8.12 20.02 1.88
CA LYS A 59 -9.43 20.54 2.28
C LYS A 59 -10.54 19.53 2.02
N GLU A 60 -10.56 18.90 0.85
CA GLU A 60 -11.55 17.86 0.54
C GLU A 60 -11.48 16.67 1.51
N LEU A 61 -10.27 16.25 1.90
CA LEU A 61 -10.09 15.19 2.89
C LEU A 61 -10.58 15.60 4.28
N ILE A 62 -10.30 16.84 4.70
CA ILE A 62 -10.79 17.39 5.97
C ILE A 62 -12.31 17.44 5.95
N ASP A 63 -12.92 18.03 4.92
CA ASP A 63 -14.38 18.15 4.80
C ASP A 63 -15.08 16.77 4.81
N LYS A 64 -14.44 15.73 4.26
CA LYS A 64 -14.94 14.36 4.26
C LYS A 64 -14.79 13.63 5.58
N THR A 65 -13.87 14.06 6.44
CA THR A 65 -13.52 13.39 7.69
C THR A 65 -13.96 14.16 8.94
N GLU A 66 -14.29 15.43 8.80
CA GLU A 66 -14.81 16.27 9.88
C GLU A 66 -16.15 15.75 10.38
N GLY A 67 -16.28 15.63 11.71
CA GLY A 67 -17.52 15.19 12.36
C GLY A 67 -17.83 13.69 12.24
N LEU A 68 -16.97 12.90 11.58
CA LEU A 68 -17.14 11.45 11.54
C LEU A 68 -16.98 10.84 12.93
N ASN A 69 -17.88 9.93 13.27
CA ASN A 69 -17.69 9.09 14.45
C ASN A 69 -16.59 8.03 14.21
N ALA A 70 -16.17 7.33 15.27
CA ALA A 70 -15.10 6.33 15.17
C ALA A 70 -15.37 5.25 14.11
N GLY A 71 -16.60 4.75 14.01
CA GLY A 71 -16.96 3.73 13.02
C GLY A 71 -16.86 4.24 11.58
N GLU A 72 -17.31 5.47 11.34
CA GLU A 72 -17.23 6.13 10.04
C GLU A 72 -15.79 6.43 9.64
N MET A 73 -14.96 6.91 10.58
CA MET A 73 -13.54 7.16 10.37
C MET A 73 -12.79 5.87 10.02
N ILE A 74 -13.03 4.78 10.78
CA ILE A 74 -12.45 3.45 10.50
C ILE A 74 -12.84 3.00 9.09
N TRP A 75 -14.12 3.14 8.72
CA TRP A 75 -14.60 2.74 7.40
C TRP A 75 -13.98 3.57 6.28
N PHE A 76 -13.85 4.89 6.47
CA PHE A 76 -13.21 5.79 5.53
C PHE A 76 -11.75 5.40 5.28
N ILE A 77 -10.96 5.24 6.35
CA ILE A 77 -9.54 4.84 6.26
C ILE A 77 -9.43 3.47 5.58
N PHE A 78 -10.22 2.50 6.02
CA PHE A 78 -10.21 1.15 5.47
C PHE A 78 -10.49 1.15 3.96
N THR A 79 -11.57 1.79 3.53
CA THR A 79 -12.00 1.79 2.12
C THR A 79 -11.03 2.55 1.23
N ASN A 80 -10.50 3.69 1.69
CA ASN A 80 -9.50 4.47 0.97
C ASN A 80 -8.24 3.63 0.73
N ASN A 81 -7.72 2.98 1.77
CA ASN A 81 -6.48 2.21 1.68
C ASN A 81 -6.64 0.89 0.92
N VAL A 82 -7.77 0.19 1.08
CA VAL A 82 -8.07 -1.01 0.29
C VAL A 82 -8.18 -0.64 -1.19
N THR A 83 -8.89 0.44 -1.52
CA THR A 83 -9.06 0.89 -2.91
C THR A 83 -7.73 1.29 -3.52
N SER A 84 -6.96 2.16 -2.85
CA SER A 84 -5.64 2.59 -3.31
C SER A 84 -4.69 1.41 -3.50
N SER A 85 -4.60 0.51 -2.51
CA SER A 85 -3.74 -0.67 -2.56
C SER A 85 -4.15 -1.65 -3.66
N PHE A 86 -5.45 -1.89 -3.83
CA PHE A 86 -5.96 -2.80 -4.85
C PHE A 86 -5.71 -2.25 -6.27
N LEU A 87 -6.02 -0.98 -6.49
CA LEU A 87 -5.74 -0.31 -7.77
C LEU A 87 -4.25 -0.30 -8.07
N ALA A 88 -3.41 0.01 -7.07
CA ALA A 88 -1.96 -0.02 -7.19
C ALA A 88 -1.43 -1.38 -7.65
N LEU A 89 -2.01 -2.47 -7.14
CA LEU A 89 -1.64 -3.83 -7.49
C LEU A 89 -2.10 -4.17 -8.92
N ILE A 90 -3.38 -3.95 -9.25
CA ILE A 90 -3.97 -4.37 -10.52
C ILE A 90 -3.46 -3.52 -11.69
N LEU A 91 -3.44 -2.20 -11.53
CA LEU A 91 -2.93 -1.27 -12.54
C LEU A 91 -1.40 -1.33 -12.67
N GLY A 92 -0.72 -2.03 -11.75
CA GLY A 92 0.68 -2.42 -11.90
C GLY A 92 0.97 -3.23 -13.16
N VAL A 93 -0.04 -3.82 -13.81
CA VAL A 93 0.07 -4.46 -15.13
C VAL A 93 0.74 -3.57 -16.18
N PHE A 94 0.58 -2.25 -16.09
CA PHE A 94 1.22 -1.26 -16.95
C PHE A 94 2.66 -0.98 -16.51
N LEU A 95 3.51 -2.01 -16.53
CA LEU A 95 4.94 -1.97 -16.17
C LEU A 95 5.24 -1.43 -14.75
N GLY A 96 4.25 -1.47 -13.84
CA GLY A 96 4.40 -0.90 -12.49
C GLY A 96 4.33 0.62 -12.43
N ILE A 97 4.10 1.31 -13.56
CA ILE A 97 4.12 2.78 -13.64
C ILE A 97 3.08 3.38 -12.69
N PHE A 98 1.85 2.85 -12.70
CA PHE A 98 0.81 3.32 -11.79
C PHE A 98 1.19 3.09 -10.32
N SER A 99 1.80 1.95 -9.98
CA SER A 99 2.24 1.67 -8.61
C SER A 99 3.34 2.63 -8.16
N ILE A 100 4.32 2.93 -9.03
CA ILE A 100 5.38 3.90 -8.72
C ILE A 100 4.80 5.31 -8.57
N PHE A 101 3.91 5.71 -9.47
CA PHE A 101 3.24 7.00 -9.41
C PHE A 101 2.40 7.16 -8.14
N ASN A 102 1.60 6.14 -7.79
CA ASN A 102 0.82 6.13 -6.55
C ASN A 102 1.74 6.26 -5.32
N SER A 103 2.85 5.53 -5.29
CA SER A 103 3.86 5.64 -4.23
C SER A 103 4.45 7.05 -4.13
N LEU A 104 4.78 7.65 -5.27
CA LEU A 104 5.34 9.00 -5.33
C LEU A 104 4.33 10.04 -4.83
N PHE A 105 3.09 10.00 -5.36
CA PHE A 105 2.03 10.95 -5.05
C PHE A 105 1.62 10.89 -3.58
N ASN A 106 1.40 9.69 -3.03
CA ASN A 106 1.04 9.55 -1.62
C ASN A 106 2.19 9.96 -0.69
N GLY A 107 3.45 9.72 -1.07
CA GLY A 107 4.58 10.22 -0.31
C GLY A 107 4.66 11.75 -0.34
N LEU A 108 4.57 12.38 -1.52
CA LEU A 108 4.54 13.85 -1.65
C LEU A 108 3.42 14.46 -0.78
N LEU A 109 2.20 13.93 -0.88
CA LEU A 109 1.06 14.39 -0.10
C LEU A 109 1.31 14.24 1.40
N LEU A 110 1.83 13.09 1.84
CA LEU A 110 2.14 12.86 3.25
C LEU A 110 3.15 13.91 3.77
N GLY A 111 4.25 14.12 3.05
CA GLY A 111 5.25 15.12 3.40
C GLY A 111 4.69 16.54 3.48
N TYR A 112 3.84 16.88 2.52
CA TYR A 112 3.14 18.16 2.50
C TYR A 112 2.22 18.35 3.71
N VAL A 113 1.40 17.34 4.04
CA VAL A 113 0.51 17.36 5.21
C VAL A 113 1.31 17.49 6.50
N TYR A 114 2.45 16.79 6.62
CA TYR A 114 3.36 16.93 7.75
C TYR A 114 3.88 18.36 7.91
N PHE A 115 4.27 19.01 6.81
CA PHE A 115 4.72 20.40 6.85
C PHE A 115 3.61 21.31 7.36
N LYS A 116 2.41 21.26 6.75
CA LYS A 116 1.26 22.07 7.16
C LYS A 116 0.87 21.85 8.62
N ALA A 117 0.84 20.60 9.07
CA ALA A 117 0.56 20.27 10.46
C ALA A 117 1.64 20.84 11.41
N SER A 118 2.90 20.86 10.98
CA SER A 118 4.00 21.44 11.76
C SER A 118 3.97 22.96 11.84
N GLU A 119 3.39 23.66 10.85
CA GLU A 119 3.18 25.12 10.92
C GLU A 119 2.17 25.50 12.02
N VAL A 120 1.18 24.63 12.28
CA VAL A 120 0.12 24.88 13.26
C VAL A 120 0.51 24.41 14.67
N ALA A 121 1.05 23.19 14.78
CA ALA A 121 1.28 22.51 16.06
C ALA A 121 2.77 22.38 16.43
N GLY A 122 3.67 22.91 15.60
CA GLY A 122 5.12 22.74 15.73
C GLY A 122 5.60 21.34 15.32
N TYR A 123 6.92 21.15 15.27
CA TYR A 123 7.54 19.88 14.87
C TYR A 123 7.32 18.71 15.84
N GLY A 124 6.71 18.95 17.01
CA GLY A 124 6.31 17.88 17.94
C GLY A 124 5.21 16.97 17.37
N ILE A 125 4.46 17.45 16.37
CA ILE A 125 3.36 16.70 15.73
C ILE A 125 3.85 15.40 15.05
N PHE A 126 5.13 15.35 14.64
CA PHE A 126 5.74 14.16 14.06
C PHE A 126 5.63 12.95 14.99
N TRP A 127 5.81 13.12 16.30
CA TRP A 127 5.70 12.01 17.25
C TRP A 127 4.27 11.49 17.43
N LYS A 128 3.28 12.33 17.13
CA LYS A 128 1.87 11.92 17.15
C LYS A 128 1.48 11.21 15.85
N LEU A 129 2.02 11.66 14.72
CA LEU A 129 1.69 11.15 13.38
C LEU A 129 2.53 9.92 12.96
N VAL A 130 3.79 9.78 13.39
CA VAL A 130 4.66 8.63 13.05
C VAL A 130 4.10 7.26 13.53
N PRO A 131 3.43 7.15 14.70
CA PRO A 131 2.73 5.92 15.07
C PRO A 131 1.58 5.55 14.12
N HIS A 132 1.03 6.54 13.41
CA HIS A 132 0.00 6.32 12.41
C HIS A 132 0.70 5.81 11.15
N GLY A 133 0.24 4.69 10.60
CA GLY A 133 0.87 4.04 9.45
C GLY A 133 1.77 2.85 9.76
N ILE A 134 1.92 2.42 11.02
CA ILE A 134 2.71 1.22 11.38
C ILE A 134 2.19 -0.04 10.66
N PHE A 135 0.86 -0.18 10.53
CA PHE A 135 0.24 -1.30 9.83
C PHE A 135 -0.15 -0.95 8.40
N GLU A 136 -0.55 0.29 8.15
CA GLU A 136 -0.98 0.78 6.84
C GLU A 136 0.17 0.79 5.82
N LEU A 137 1.31 1.42 6.16
CA LEU A 137 2.42 1.58 5.23
C LEU A 137 3.01 0.24 4.76
N PRO A 138 3.22 -0.77 5.64
CA PRO A 138 3.61 -2.09 5.17
C PRO A 138 2.60 -2.69 4.18
N ALA A 139 1.29 -2.56 4.42
CA ALA A 139 0.26 -3.11 3.54
C ALA A 139 0.27 -2.42 2.16
N ILE A 140 0.40 -1.08 2.15
CA ILE A 140 0.50 -0.26 0.95
C ILE A 140 1.76 -0.63 0.17
N PHE A 141 2.94 -0.68 0.80
CA PHE A 141 4.20 -1.02 0.14
C PHE A 141 4.22 -2.44 -0.43
N ILE A 142 3.60 -3.40 0.27
CA ILE A 142 3.42 -4.76 -0.26
C ILE A 142 2.60 -4.70 -1.54
N SER A 143 1.46 -4.02 -1.54
CA SER A 143 0.58 -3.92 -2.70
C SER A 143 1.24 -3.21 -3.88
N LEU A 144 1.90 -2.08 -3.63
CA LEU A 144 2.64 -1.32 -4.65
C LEU A 144 3.79 -2.16 -5.25
N GLY A 145 4.60 -2.80 -4.40
CA GLY A 145 5.71 -3.64 -4.83
C GLY A 145 5.26 -4.87 -5.63
N LEU A 146 4.14 -5.48 -5.24
CA LEU A 146 3.50 -6.54 -6.01
C LEU A 146 2.95 -6.04 -7.35
N GLY A 147 2.42 -4.82 -7.41
CA GLY A 147 2.01 -4.16 -8.66
C GLY A 147 3.18 -3.98 -9.63
N VAL A 148 4.33 -3.49 -9.13
CA VAL A 148 5.55 -3.37 -9.94
C VAL A 148 6.02 -4.73 -10.44
N LYS A 149 6.14 -5.73 -9.54
CA LYS A 149 6.51 -7.10 -9.93
C LYS A 149 5.51 -7.69 -10.92
N PHE A 150 4.23 -7.42 -10.77
CA PHE A 150 3.20 -7.90 -11.68
C PHE A 150 3.47 -7.37 -13.09
N GLY A 151 3.67 -6.06 -13.28
CA GLY A 151 3.97 -5.43 -14.57
C GLY A 151 5.19 -5.98 -15.30
N MET A 152 6.18 -6.51 -14.57
CA MET A 152 7.36 -7.14 -15.18
C MET A 152 7.06 -8.45 -15.93
N PHE A 153 5.81 -8.94 -15.96
CA PHE A 153 5.43 -10.13 -16.75
C PHE A 153 5.67 -9.94 -18.25
N LEU A 154 5.66 -8.69 -18.73
CA LEU A 154 5.87 -8.34 -20.14
C LEU A 154 7.26 -8.74 -20.65
N PHE A 155 8.23 -8.89 -19.74
CA PHE A 155 9.60 -9.32 -20.05
C PHE A 155 9.79 -10.84 -19.91
N ALA A 156 8.75 -11.60 -19.53
CA ALA A 156 8.85 -13.04 -19.40
C ALA A 156 8.77 -13.74 -20.77
N LYS A 157 9.44 -14.89 -20.89
CA LYS A 157 9.41 -15.73 -22.10
C LYS A 157 7.99 -16.21 -22.44
N ASP A 158 7.22 -16.61 -21.42
CA ASP A 158 5.81 -16.96 -21.55
C ASP A 158 4.95 -15.93 -20.80
N LYS A 159 4.54 -14.89 -21.53
CA LYS A 159 3.80 -13.74 -20.98
C LYS A 159 2.44 -14.14 -20.40
N LYS A 160 1.67 -14.98 -21.12
CA LYS A 160 0.32 -15.37 -20.71
C LYS A 160 0.35 -16.18 -19.41
N ARG A 161 1.22 -17.20 -19.35
CA ARG A 161 1.37 -18.00 -18.15
C ARG A 161 1.86 -17.18 -16.97
N THR A 162 2.89 -16.35 -17.18
CA THR A 162 3.46 -15.50 -16.12
C THR A 162 2.44 -14.48 -15.61
N PHE A 163 1.62 -13.90 -16.49
CA PHE A 163 0.54 -12.99 -16.10
C PHE A 163 -0.43 -13.67 -15.13
N ILE A 164 -0.98 -14.83 -15.50
CA ILE A 164 -1.96 -15.56 -14.69
C ILE A 164 -1.34 -15.98 -13.35
N GLU A 165 -0.10 -16.50 -13.39
CA GLU A 165 0.61 -16.94 -12.18
C GLU A 165 0.87 -15.77 -11.22
N ARG A 166 1.35 -14.61 -11.72
CA ARG A 166 1.62 -13.43 -10.88
C ARG A 166 0.34 -12.83 -10.35
N LEU A 167 -0.70 -12.66 -11.17
CA LEU A 167 -1.99 -12.16 -10.72
C LEU A 167 -2.56 -13.02 -9.59
N LYS A 168 -2.58 -14.35 -9.78
CA LYS A 168 -3.07 -15.29 -8.76
C LYS A 168 -2.29 -15.19 -7.46
N LYS A 169 -0.96 -15.17 -7.52
CA LYS A 169 -0.11 -15.07 -6.32
C LYS A 169 -0.24 -13.71 -5.63
N SER A 170 -0.27 -12.61 -6.38
CA SER A 170 -0.49 -11.26 -5.85
C SER A 170 -1.85 -11.15 -5.16
N MET A 171 -2.92 -11.68 -5.75
CA MET A 171 -4.25 -11.70 -5.13
C MET A 171 -4.30 -12.53 -3.85
N LYS A 172 -3.59 -13.66 -3.80
CA LYS A 172 -3.45 -14.43 -2.55
C LYS A 172 -2.77 -13.61 -1.47
N VAL A 173 -1.65 -12.95 -1.77
CA VAL A 173 -0.98 -12.07 -0.81
C VAL A 173 -1.89 -10.93 -0.37
N PHE A 174 -2.63 -10.32 -1.31
CA PHE A 174 -3.56 -9.25 -1.00
C PHE A 174 -4.60 -9.70 0.04
N VAL A 175 -5.28 -10.82 -0.20
CA VAL A 175 -6.33 -11.30 0.72
C VAL A 175 -5.77 -11.84 2.05
N THR A 176 -4.62 -12.51 2.02
CA THR A 176 -4.10 -13.21 3.21
C THR A 176 -3.18 -12.38 4.10
N ILE A 177 -2.62 -11.28 3.57
CA ILE A 177 -1.64 -10.43 4.27
C ILE A 177 -2.07 -8.97 4.25
N VAL A 178 -2.27 -8.38 3.05
CA VAL A 178 -2.55 -6.93 2.92
C VAL A 178 -3.88 -6.57 3.58
N LEU A 179 -4.96 -7.29 3.24
CA LEU A 179 -6.29 -6.97 3.73
C LEU A 179 -6.39 -7.06 5.27
N PRO A 180 -5.87 -8.12 5.94
CA PRO A 180 -5.79 -8.15 7.40
C PRO A 180 -5.00 -6.98 8.00
N LEU A 181 -3.85 -6.61 7.40
CA LEU A 181 -3.07 -5.47 7.86
C LEU A 181 -3.86 -4.16 7.76
N LEU A 182 -4.60 -3.95 6.65
CA LEU A 182 -5.43 -2.77 6.46
C LEU A 182 -6.62 -2.71 7.43
N VAL A 183 -7.22 -3.85 7.77
CA VAL A 183 -8.26 -3.90 8.82
C VAL A 183 -7.68 -3.47 10.16
N ILE A 184 -6.53 -4.02 10.53
CA ILE A 184 -5.85 -3.67 11.79
C ILE A 184 -5.47 -2.18 11.80
N ALA A 185 -4.91 -1.68 10.70
CA ALA A 185 -4.55 -0.28 10.53
C ALA A 185 -5.76 0.63 10.71
N ALA A 186 -6.84 0.39 9.98
CA ALA A 186 -8.03 1.22 10.03
C ALA A 186 -8.66 1.28 11.43
N VAL A 187 -8.72 0.14 12.15
CA VAL A 187 -9.22 0.10 13.52
C VAL A 187 -8.32 0.91 14.45
N ILE A 188 -7.00 0.68 14.42
CA ILE A 188 -6.07 1.37 15.32
C ILE A 188 -6.05 2.87 15.03
N GLU A 189 -5.90 3.25 13.76
CA GLU A 189 -5.78 4.66 13.35
C GLU A 189 -7.10 5.40 13.50
N GLY A 190 -8.23 4.80 13.12
CA GLY A 190 -9.54 5.44 13.27
C GLY A 190 -9.89 5.69 14.75
N LEU A 191 -9.54 4.77 15.65
CA LEU A 191 -9.69 4.99 17.09
C LEU A 191 -8.72 6.07 17.59
N LEU A 192 -7.44 6.03 17.19
CA LEU A 192 -6.47 7.04 17.60
C LEU A 192 -6.87 8.44 17.15
N ILE A 193 -7.34 8.62 15.92
CA ILE A 193 -7.74 9.92 15.39
C ILE A 193 -8.93 10.49 16.17
N VAL A 194 -9.95 9.66 16.46
CA VAL A 194 -11.17 10.14 17.14
C VAL A 194 -10.97 10.34 18.65
N TYR A 195 -10.11 9.56 19.30
CA TYR A 195 -9.90 9.66 20.76
C TYR A 195 -8.68 10.48 21.16
N ALA A 196 -7.72 10.75 20.25
CA ALA A 196 -6.54 11.56 20.51
C ALA A 196 -6.55 12.94 19.81
N GLY A 197 -7.51 13.17 18.90
CA GLY A 197 -7.87 14.49 18.35
C GLY A 197 -8.82 15.22 19.28
#